data_AF-A0A7W7HHM4-F1
#
_entry.id   AF-A0A7W7HHM4-F1
#
_cell.length_a   1.000
_cell.length_b   1.000
_cell.length_c   1.000
_cell.angle_alpha   90.00
_cell.angle_beta   90.00
_cell.angle_gamma   90.00
#
_symmetry.space_group_name_H-M   'P 1'
#
loop_
_entity.id
_entity.type
_entity.pdbx_description
1 polymer ?
#
loop_
_entity_poly.entity_id
_entity_poly.type
_entity_poly.pdbx_seq_one_letter_code
_entity_poly.pdbx_strand_id
1 'polypeptide(L)'
;MSVLTRPAVLLASAAVAASLLVAPGAAYAADTTTELTAAEMKTALEQVSAASDSAAAVGWKGAAEYSFALSGDVVKGTETITADRAHGRLSDVVSLSGYGTTTVFMAEGAGVYQSIADTQSKAALKMMGRASVTYAFAADKTIDLDDNTPGVGDLSSDNSVPGTKTVHDDGSADYAFSAEDGVVFALHVNVDSVLTGTDVTVTEDGSTIAVSLDYSYGPQSVTLPTAGQTIDYKTLATGVAYLDMPATVQQAAKLGAADTRKAAKGRKVKVSTLRKVVRTDVSTVNSKTGVNMVKVKNVTSGVNVYAVNPWTKKTVKYSVKASGKKVVVKKL
;
A
#
# COMPACT_ATOMS: atom_id res chain seq x y z
N MET A 1 52.62 -8.39 37.47
CA MET A 1 51.95 -8.94 38.67
C MET A 1 51.85 -7.84 39.71
N SER A 2 50.64 -7.33 39.95
CA SER A 2 50.04 -7.15 41.28
C SER A 2 48.64 -6.62 41.07
N VAL A 3 47.69 -7.17 41.82
CA VAL A 3 46.24 -7.10 41.64
C VAL A 3 45.65 -6.10 42.65
N LEU A 4 44.37 -5.70 42.43
CA LEU A 4 43.40 -5.09 43.37
C LEU A 4 43.48 -3.55 43.43
N THR A 5 42.41 -2.73 43.39
CA THR A 5 40.98 -2.89 43.75
C THR A 5 40.19 -1.63 43.32
N ARG A 6 38.99 -1.77 42.74
CA ARG A 6 37.82 -0.87 43.01
C ARG A 6 37.14 -1.38 44.32
N PRO A 7 36.17 -0.71 45.01
CA PRO A 7 35.38 0.50 44.71
C PRO A 7 35.15 1.44 45.92
N ALA A 8 34.47 2.60 45.73
CA ALA A 8 33.60 3.32 46.70
C ALA A 8 33.36 4.78 46.24
N VAL A 9 32.27 5.51 46.50
CA VAL A 9 30.97 5.30 47.18
C VAL A 9 30.11 6.55 46.89
N LEU A 10 28.79 6.36 46.80
CA LEU A 10 27.71 7.36 46.88
C LEU A 10 27.83 8.30 48.10
N LEU A 11 27.46 9.58 47.95
CA LEU A 11 26.95 10.40 49.06
C LEU A 11 26.30 11.70 48.54
N ALA A 12 24.97 11.78 48.60
CA ALA A 12 24.24 13.00 48.90
C ALA A 12 22.83 12.62 49.38
N SER A 13 22.72 12.34 50.66
CA SER A 13 21.48 12.22 51.42
C SER A 13 21.27 13.50 52.24
N ALA A 14 20.07 14.08 52.15
CA ALA A 14 19.49 14.96 53.15
C ALA A 14 17.95 14.76 53.07
N ALA A 15 17.40 13.80 53.81
CA ALA A 15 16.93 13.92 55.19
C ALA A 15 15.52 14.52 55.29
N VAL A 16 14.51 13.64 55.41
CA VAL A 16 13.34 13.87 56.26
C VAL A 16 13.08 12.58 57.02
N ALA A 17 13.23 12.64 58.35
CA ALA A 17 12.85 11.58 59.26
C ALA A 17 11.71 12.10 60.14
N ALA A 18 10.54 11.47 60.06
CA ALA A 18 9.55 11.42 61.12
C ALA A 18 8.76 10.09 61.00
N SER A 19 9.28 9.11 61.73
CA SER A 19 8.71 7.83 62.19
C SER A 19 7.21 7.56 62.04
N LEU A 20 6.87 6.44 61.39
CA LEU A 20 5.89 5.49 61.92
C LEU A 20 6.22 4.07 61.43
N LEU A 21 6.33 3.11 62.35
CA LEU A 21 6.43 1.69 62.06
C LEU A 21 5.20 1.24 61.26
N VAL A 22 5.39 0.90 59.99
CA VAL A 22 4.50 0.03 59.23
C VAL A 22 5.38 -1.06 58.65
N ALA A 23 4.93 -2.31 58.76
CA ALA A 23 5.60 -3.49 58.22
C ALA A 23 6.08 -3.29 56.77
N PRO A 24 7.08 -4.03 56.28
CA PRO A 24 7.40 -4.06 54.85
C PRO A 24 6.27 -4.78 54.12
N GLY A 25 5.13 -4.11 53.95
CA GLY A 25 4.34 -4.33 52.75
C GLY A 25 5.26 -3.95 51.60
N ALA A 26 5.38 -4.82 50.61
CA ALA A 26 6.01 -4.45 49.35
C ALA A 26 5.36 -3.14 48.90
N ALA A 27 6.05 -2.01 49.07
CA ALA A 27 5.70 -0.78 48.42
C ALA A 27 5.95 -1.10 46.96
N TYR A 28 4.88 -1.50 46.24
CA TYR A 28 4.86 -1.41 44.79
C TYR A 28 5.43 -0.04 44.48
N ALA A 29 6.56 0.00 43.79
CA ALA A 29 7.09 1.29 43.39
C ALA A 29 6.01 1.87 42.47
N ALA A 30 5.64 3.12 42.71
CA ALA A 30 4.68 3.75 41.83
C ALA A 30 5.41 4.06 40.53
N ASP A 31 4.71 3.88 39.41
CA ASP A 31 5.16 4.38 38.11
C ASP A 31 5.70 5.80 38.25
N THR A 32 6.89 6.05 37.71
CA THR A 32 7.55 7.35 37.81
C THR A 32 7.37 8.10 36.50
N THR A 33 6.45 9.06 36.48
CA THR A 33 6.25 9.97 35.34
C THR A 33 7.11 11.22 35.45
N THR A 34 7.86 11.52 34.39
CA THR A 34 8.71 12.70 34.26
C THR A 34 8.28 13.51 33.04
N GLU A 35 8.15 14.82 33.16
CA GLU A 35 7.98 15.73 32.01
C GLU A 35 9.33 15.90 31.30
N LEU A 36 9.32 15.77 29.98
CA LEU A 36 10.48 15.95 29.12
C LEU A 36 10.30 17.19 28.25
N THR A 37 11.32 18.02 28.18
CA THR A 37 11.39 19.08 27.16
C THR A 37 11.51 18.47 25.76
N ALA A 38 11.23 19.26 24.73
CA ALA A 38 11.38 18.85 23.32
C ALA A 38 12.75 18.21 23.01
N ALA A 39 13.83 18.77 23.54
CA ALA A 39 15.19 18.28 23.29
C ALA A 39 15.47 16.96 24.03
N GLU A 40 14.98 16.82 25.26
CA GLU A 40 15.08 15.59 26.04
C GLU A 40 14.25 14.47 25.41
N MET A 41 13.04 14.80 24.94
CA MET A 41 12.16 13.85 24.25
C MET A 41 12.82 13.36 22.97
N LYS A 42 13.30 14.27 22.11
CA LYS A 42 14.03 13.90 20.89
C LYS A 42 15.19 12.95 21.18
N THR A 43 16.03 13.29 22.16
CA THR A 43 17.18 12.46 22.53
C THR A 43 16.75 11.07 23.01
N ALA A 44 15.68 10.99 23.81
CA ALA A 44 15.16 9.72 24.30
C ALA A 44 14.58 8.86 23.15
N LEU A 45 13.84 9.47 22.23
CA LEU A 45 13.24 8.76 21.10
C LEU A 45 14.29 8.33 20.05
N GLU A 46 15.36 9.10 19.84
CA GLU A 46 16.52 8.66 19.04
C GLU A 46 17.17 7.39 19.60
N GLN A 47 17.25 7.24 20.92
CA GLN A 47 17.76 6.02 21.56
C GLN A 47 16.82 4.84 21.34
N VAL A 48 15.51 5.06 21.47
CA VAL A 48 14.48 4.04 21.20
C VAL A 48 14.52 3.59 19.75
N SER A 49 14.64 4.55 18.82
CA SER A 49 14.77 4.31 17.38
C SER A 49 15.98 3.41 17.09
N ALA A 50 17.17 3.80 17.56
CA ALA A 50 18.39 3.03 17.35
C ALA A 50 18.34 1.61 17.96
N ALA A 51 17.77 1.46 19.16
CA ALA A 51 17.58 0.15 19.79
C ALA A 51 16.61 -0.73 18.98
N SER A 52 15.53 -0.15 18.50
CA SER A 52 14.50 -0.83 17.69
C SER A 52 15.04 -1.25 16.32
N ASP A 53 15.82 -0.39 15.66
CA ASP A 53 16.51 -0.73 14.41
C ASP A 53 17.47 -1.90 14.60
N SER A 54 18.23 -1.90 15.71
CA SER A 54 19.11 -3.02 16.04
C SER A 54 18.34 -4.32 16.28
N ALA A 55 17.17 -4.26 16.93
CA ALA A 55 16.31 -5.43 17.14
C ALA A 55 15.66 -5.92 15.83
N ALA A 56 15.35 -4.99 14.92
CA ALA A 56 14.71 -5.23 13.63
C ALA A 56 15.67 -5.78 12.55
N ALA A 57 16.98 -5.74 12.78
CA ALA A 57 18.01 -6.04 11.78
C ALA A 57 17.83 -7.41 11.07
N VAL A 58 17.32 -8.43 11.76
CA VAL A 58 17.07 -9.76 11.18
C VAL A 58 15.62 -9.99 10.77
N GLY A 59 14.73 -9.09 11.15
CA GLY A 59 13.30 -9.16 10.89
C GLY A 59 12.46 -8.61 12.04
N TRP A 60 11.24 -8.23 11.70
CA TRP A 60 10.25 -7.73 12.63
C TRP A 60 8.84 -7.91 12.07
N LYS A 61 7.85 -7.85 12.95
CA LYS A 61 6.44 -7.87 12.60
C LYS A 61 5.69 -6.81 13.40
N GLY A 62 4.96 -5.95 12.69
CA GLY A 62 3.99 -5.02 13.24
C GLY A 62 2.58 -5.55 13.03
N ALA A 63 1.72 -5.44 14.03
CA ALA A 63 0.29 -5.73 13.92
C ALA A 63 -0.49 -4.52 14.42
N ALA A 64 -1.37 -3.97 13.58
CA ALA A 64 -2.19 -2.84 13.95
C ALA A 64 -3.68 -3.21 13.95
N GLU A 65 -4.41 -2.67 14.93
CA GLU A 65 -5.86 -2.60 14.89
C GLU A 65 -6.27 -1.13 14.79
N TYR A 66 -7.21 -0.83 13.90
CA TYR A 66 -7.73 0.53 13.76
C TYR A 66 -9.24 0.54 13.63
N SER A 67 -9.84 1.61 14.14
CA SER A 67 -11.28 1.86 14.08
C SER A 67 -11.52 3.33 13.76
N PHE A 68 -12.29 3.60 12.70
CA PHE A 68 -12.66 4.95 12.32
C PHE A 68 -14.12 5.04 11.86
N ALA A 69 -14.71 6.22 12.01
CA ALA A 69 -16.06 6.49 11.52
C ALA A 69 -16.00 6.88 10.03
N LEU A 70 -16.80 6.22 9.19
CA LEU A 70 -16.95 6.54 7.78
C LEU A 70 -18.44 6.60 7.43
N SER A 71 -18.92 7.77 7.05
CA SER A 71 -20.33 7.98 6.64
C SER A 71 -21.37 7.53 7.68
N GLY A 72 -21.05 7.61 8.97
CA GLY A 72 -21.94 7.22 10.08
C GLY A 72 -21.79 5.78 10.56
N ASP A 73 -21.02 4.95 9.84
CA ASP A 73 -20.69 3.59 10.25
C ASP A 73 -19.28 3.52 10.85
N VAL A 74 -19.08 2.63 11.83
CA VAL A 74 -17.74 2.34 12.36
C VAL A 74 -17.11 1.26 11.48
N VAL A 75 -16.03 1.63 10.80
CA VAL A 75 -15.19 0.70 10.04
C VAL A 75 -14.06 0.25 10.93
N LYS A 76 -13.90 -1.06 11.07
CA LYS A 76 -12.78 -1.68 11.79
C LYS A 76 -11.87 -2.37 10.79
N GLY A 77 -10.58 -2.34 11.07
CA GLY A 77 -9.62 -3.07 10.27
C GLY A 77 -8.41 -3.50 11.07
N THR A 78 -7.65 -4.37 10.43
CA THR A 78 -6.36 -4.82 10.91
C THR A 78 -5.32 -4.63 9.82
N GLU A 79 -4.09 -4.38 10.22
CA GLU A 79 -2.93 -4.39 9.36
C GLU A 79 -1.87 -5.28 9.98
N THR A 80 -1.12 -5.99 9.15
CA THR A 80 0.03 -6.76 9.61
C THR A 80 1.14 -6.63 8.60
N ILE A 81 2.24 -6.03 9.06
CA ILE A 81 3.47 -5.90 8.29
C ILE A 81 4.47 -6.91 8.86
N THR A 82 5.11 -7.69 8.01
CA THR A 82 6.14 -8.66 8.39
C THR A 82 7.34 -8.47 7.49
N ALA A 83 8.46 -8.05 8.06
CA ALA A 83 9.73 -7.89 7.37
C ALA A 83 10.64 -9.10 7.67
N ASP A 84 10.92 -9.88 6.64
CA ASP A 84 11.93 -10.96 6.61
C ASP A 84 13.19 -10.41 5.95
N ARG A 85 13.96 -9.66 6.75
CA ARG A 85 15.17 -8.97 6.31
C ARG A 85 16.27 -9.94 5.88
N ALA A 86 16.31 -11.14 6.47
CA ALA A 86 17.26 -12.19 6.10
C ALA A 86 17.12 -12.65 4.63
N HIS A 87 15.91 -12.55 4.06
CA HIS A 87 15.64 -12.91 2.67
C HIS A 87 15.27 -11.72 1.77
N GLY A 88 15.34 -10.48 2.28
CA GLY A 88 14.93 -9.28 1.55
C GLY A 88 13.45 -9.31 1.16
N ARG A 89 12.56 -9.70 2.08
CA ARG A 89 11.12 -9.83 1.80
C ARG A 89 10.26 -9.09 2.81
N LEU A 90 9.13 -8.58 2.34
CA LEU A 90 8.10 -8.00 3.19
C LEU A 90 6.72 -8.53 2.78
N SER A 91 5.85 -8.73 3.77
CA SER A 91 4.42 -8.93 3.57
C SER A 91 3.68 -7.83 4.30
N ASP A 92 2.69 -7.25 3.65
CA ASP A 92 1.71 -6.33 4.22
C ASP A 92 0.31 -6.89 3.94
N VAL A 93 -0.48 -7.06 4.99
CA VAL A 93 -1.84 -7.58 4.93
C VAL A 93 -2.77 -6.60 5.63
N VAL A 94 -3.66 -6.00 4.86
CA VAL A 94 -4.67 -5.05 5.36
C VAL A 94 -6.05 -5.67 5.20
N SER A 95 -6.82 -5.75 6.27
CA SER A 95 -8.22 -6.21 6.25
C SER A 95 -9.15 -5.13 6.79
N LEU A 96 -10.22 -4.84 6.05
CA LEU A 96 -11.18 -3.81 6.36
C LEU A 96 -12.60 -4.41 6.36
N SER A 97 -13.33 -4.20 7.45
CA SER A 97 -14.72 -4.65 7.57
C SER A 97 -15.57 -4.07 6.44
N GLY A 98 -16.18 -4.92 5.62
CA GLY A 98 -17.00 -4.52 4.48
C GLY A 98 -16.23 -4.24 3.17
N TYR A 99 -14.90 -4.14 3.21
CA TYR A 99 -14.06 -3.86 2.03
C TYR A 99 -13.15 -5.04 1.64
N GLY A 100 -12.98 -6.02 2.53
CA GLY A 100 -12.24 -7.25 2.27
C GLY A 100 -10.78 -7.16 2.72
N THR A 101 -9.94 -8.02 2.15
CA THR A 101 -8.51 -8.12 2.49
C THR A 101 -7.65 -7.86 1.26
N THR A 102 -6.64 -7.01 1.43
CA THR A 102 -5.58 -6.78 0.46
C THR A 102 -4.28 -7.32 1.04
N THR A 103 -3.48 -7.95 0.18
CA THR A 103 -2.15 -8.43 0.54
C THR A 103 -1.14 -7.95 -0.47
N VAL A 104 -0.06 -7.36 0.01
CA VAL A 104 1.09 -6.95 -0.77
C VAL A 104 2.32 -7.73 -0.28
N PHE A 105 3.11 -8.23 -1.21
CA PHE A 105 4.45 -8.72 -0.90
C PHE A 105 5.48 -7.88 -1.66
N MET A 106 6.58 -7.55 -1.01
CA MET A 106 7.74 -6.95 -1.65
C MET A 106 8.91 -7.92 -1.56
N ALA A 107 9.70 -7.96 -2.62
CA ALA A 107 10.93 -8.71 -2.69
C ALA A 107 12.03 -7.77 -3.22
N GLU A 108 13.04 -7.54 -2.39
CA GLU A 108 14.15 -6.64 -2.64
C GLU A 108 14.86 -7.00 -3.96
N GLY A 109 15.13 -5.98 -4.79
CA GLY A 109 15.73 -6.14 -6.11
C GLY A 109 14.90 -6.94 -7.14
N ALA A 110 13.67 -7.35 -6.80
CA ALA A 110 12.80 -8.15 -7.66
C ALA A 110 11.50 -7.43 -8.04
N GLY A 111 10.73 -6.98 -7.05
CA GLY A 111 9.50 -6.21 -7.29
C GLY A 111 8.39 -6.49 -6.27
N VAL A 112 7.16 -6.21 -6.70
CA VAL A 112 5.97 -6.18 -5.83
C VAL A 112 4.89 -7.14 -6.34
N TYR A 113 4.28 -7.89 -5.43
CA TYR A 113 3.12 -8.73 -5.67
C TYR A 113 1.92 -8.10 -4.97
N GLN A 114 0.85 -7.82 -5.71
CA GLN A 114 -0.37 -7.26 -5.16
C GLN A 114 -1.53 -8.22 -5.36
N SER A 115 -2.31 -8.46 -4.30
CA SER A 115 -3.50 -9.30 -4.37
C SER A 115 -4.54 -8.75 -5.34
N ILE A 116 -5.14 -9.62 -6.14
CA ILE A 116 -6.18 -9.29 -7.10
C ILE A 116 -7.54 -9.49 -6.43
N ALA A 117 -8.12 -8.38 -5.95
CA ALA A 117 -9.43 -8.41 -5.30
C ALA A 117 -10.58 -8.03 -6.25
N ASP A 118 -10.34 -7.15 -7.22
CA ASP A 118 -11.38 -6.55 -8.04
C ASP A 118 -12.03 -7.52 -9.03
N THR A 119 -13.31 -7.28 -9.30
CA THR A 119 -14.14 -8.18 -10.12
C THR A 119 -13.73 -8.18 -11.59
N GLN A 120 -13.19 -7.09 -12.11
CA GLN A 120 -12.80 -6.94 -13.51
C GLN A 120 -11.54 -7.75 -13.82
N SER A 121 -10.51 -7.65 -12.98
CA SER A 121 -9.29 -8.44 -13.06
C SER A 121 -9.59 -9.94 -12.88
N LYS A 122 -10.44 -10.32 -11.92
CA LYS A 122 -10.89 -11.71 -11.77
C LYS A 122 -11.62 -12.23 -13.02
N ALA A 123 -12.47 -11.40 -13.63
CA ALA A 123 -13.14 -11.76 -14.88
C ALA A 123 -12.17 -11.91 -16.06
N ALA A 124 -11.15 -11.04 -16.15
CA ALA A 124 -10.08 -11.14 -17.13
C ALA A 124 -9.27 -12.44 -16.94
N LEU A 125 -8.88 -12.77 -15.72
CA LEU A 125 -8.19 -14.03 -15.40
C LEU A 125 -9.01 -15.25 -15.77
N LYS A 126 -10.32 -15.25 -15.48
CA LYS A 126 -11.24 -16.32 -15.90
C LYS A 126 -11.30 -16.44 -17.43
N MET A 127 -11.40 -15.32 -18.14
CA MET A 127 -11.38 -15.27 -19.60
C MET A 127 -10.06 -15.84 -20.18
N MET A 128 -8.95 -15.63 -19.48
CA MET A 128 -7.62 -16.13 -19.85
C MET A 128 -7.37 -17.60 -19.45
N GLY A 129 -8.30 -18.24 -18.74
CA GLY A 129 -8.14 -19.61 -18.22
C GLY A 129 -7.21 -19.71 -17.02
N ARG A 130 -7.01 -18.62 -16.26
CA ARG A 130 -6.07 -18.50 -15.14
C ARG A 130 -6.76 -18.16 -13.82
N ALA A 131 -7.86 -18.85 -13.50
CA ALA A 131 -8.67 -18.55 -12.32
C ALA A 131 -7.94 -18.80 -10.98
N SER A 132 -6.84 -19.56 -10.97
CA SER A 132 -6.01 -19.80 -9.77
C SER A 132 -5.05 -18.65 -9.45
N VAL A 133 -4.89 -17.68 -10.36
CA VAL A 133 -4.03 -16.51 -10.13
C VAL A 133 -4.73 -15.58 -9.17
N THR A 134 -4.04 -15.22 -8.10
CA THR A 134 -4.54 -14.32 -7.04
C THR A 134 -3.65 -13.10 -6.84
N TYR A 135 -2.48 -13.04 -7.49
CA TYR A 135 -1.53 -11.94 -7.38
C TYR A 135 -1.10 -11.39 -8.75
N ALA A 136 -0.98 -10.08 -8.84
CA ALA A 136 -0.32 -9.38 -9.94
C ALA A 136 1.10 -9.00 -9.50
N PHE A 137 2.09 -9.30 -10.34
CA PHE A 137 3.49 -8.96 -10.10
C PHE A 137 3.93 -7.81 -10.98
N ALA A 138 4.55 -6.80 -10.38
CA ALA A 138 5.24 -5.73 -11.06
C ALA A 138 6.74 -5.85 -10.73
N ALA A 139 7.55 -6.12 -11.76
CA ALA A 139 8.99 -6.16 -11.60
C ALA A 139 9.52 -4.76 -11.33
N ASP A 140 10.28 -4.63 -10.25
CA ASP A 140 10.97 -3.40 -9.90
C ASP A 140 12.27 -3.75 -9.18
N LYS A 141 13.39 -3.41 -9.82
CA LYS A 141 14.73 -3.72 -9.31
C LYS A 141 15.25 -2.66 -8.35
N THR A 142 14.56 -1.53 -8.22
CA THR A 142 14.96 -0.46 -7.31
C THR A 142 14.32 -0.60 -5.94
N ILE A 143 13.52 -1.65 -5.72
CA ILE A 143 12.94 -1.94 -4.40
C ILE A 143 14.07 -2.28 -3.43
N ASP A 144 14.19 -1.44 -2.41
CA ASP A 144 15.00 -1.60 -1.23
C ASP A 144 14.07 -1.54 -0.01
N LEU A 145 14.16 -2.52 0.89
CA LEU A 145 13.28 -2.53 2.06
C LEU A 145 13.62 -1.41 3.06
N ASP A 146 14.84 -0.88 3.04
CA ASP A 146 15.20 0.27 3.89
C ASP A 146 14.55 1.57 3.42
N ASP A 147 14.46 1.79 2.11
CA ASP A 147 13.93 3.04 1.54
C ASP A 147 12.43 2.97 1.18
N ASN A 148 11.85 1.77 1.09
CA ASN A 148 10.50 1.57 0.53
C ASN A 148 9.50 0.94 1.52
N THR A 149 9.86 0.78 2.79
CA THR A 149 8.96 0.23 3.80
C THR A 149 9.01 1.06 5.08
N PRO A 150 7.93 1.10 5.89
CA PRO A 150 7.97 1.77 7.18
C PRO A 150 9.06 1.16 8.06
N GLY A 151 9.99 1.99 8.53
CA GLY A 151 10.93 1.63 9.58
C GLY A 151 10.22 1.59 10.93
N VAL A 152 10.56 0.61 11.78
CA VAL A 152 10.01 0.57 13.15
C VAL A 152 10.44 1.81 13.95
N GLY A 153 11.60 2.39 13.59
CA GLY A 153 12.10 3.64 14.13
C GLY A 153 11.46 4.92 13.57
N ASP A 154 10.64 4.86 12.52
CA ASP A 154 10.11 6.07 11.84
C ASP A 154 9.20 6.90 12.74
N LEU A 155 8.44 6.24 13.63
CA LEU A 155 7.57 6.90 14.60
C LEU A 155 8.33 7.57 15.77
N SER A 156 9.61 7.25 15.93
CA SER A 156 10.45 7.77 17.02
C SER A 156 11.55 8.72 16.53
N SER A 157 11.89 8.73 15.24
CA SER A 157 13.11 9.37 14.74
C SER A 157 13.05 10.88 14.44
N ASP A 158 11.90 11.55 14.56
CA ASP A 158 11.82 13.01 14.27
C ASP A 158 10.83 13.82 15.13
N ASN A 159 10.45 13.30 16.31
CA ASN A 159 9.54 14.01 17.20
C ASN A 159 10.30 14.97 18.14
N SER A 160 10.18 16.27 17.87
CA SER A 160 10.77 17.34 18.70
C SER A 160 9.73 18.04 19.59
N VAL A 161 8.70 17.33 20.02
CA VAL A 161 7.61 17.88 20.85
C VAL A 161 7.86 17.51 22.31
N PRO A 162 7.64 18.41 23.29
CA PRO A 162 7.69 18.02 24.70
C PRO A 162 6.62 16.95 25.01
N GLY A 163 6.86 16.18 26.06
CA GLY A 163 5.96 15.11 26.45
C GLY A 163 6.29 14.55 27.82
N THR A 164 5.87 13.32 28.08
CA THR A 164 6.16 12.63 29.32
C THR A 164 6.85 11.29 29.06
N LYS A 165 7.65 10.88 30.03
CA LYS A 165 8.18 9.52 30.15
C LYS A 165 7.69 8.92 31.46
N THR A 166 6.99 7.80 31.40
CA THR A 166 6.59 7.02 32.57
C THR A 166 7.45 5.76 32.61
N VAL A 167 8.20 5.56 33.69
CA VAL A 167 8.98 4.33 33.91
C VAL A 167 8.19 3.42 34.85
N HIS A 168 8.06 2.15 34.45
CA HIS A 168 7.32 1.13 35.17
C HIS A 168 8.22 0.26 36.06
N ASP A 169 7.60 -0.48 36.97
CA ASP A 169 8.29 -1.36 37.93
C ASP A 169 9.11 -2.48 37.28
N ASP A 170 8.71 -2.93 36.09
CA ASP A 170 9.45 -3.96 35.33
C ASP A 170 10.64 -3.38 34.55
N GLY A 171 10.83 -2.05 34.58
CA GLY A 171 11.87 -1.32 33.88
C GLY A 171 11.50 -0.90 32.45
N SER A 172 10.30 -1.25 31.97
CA SER A 172 9.75 -0.71 30.73
C SER A 172 9.40 0.78 30.89
N ALA A 173 9.15 1.45 29.77
CA ALA A 173 8.72 2.84 29.81
C ALA A 173 7.73 3.19 28.71
N ASP A 174 6.87 4.16 29.02
CA ASP A 174 5.94 4.77 28.08
C ASP A 174 6.35 6.21 27.80
N TYR A 175 6.34 6.61 26.52
CA TYR A 175 6.53 7.99 26.09
C TYR A 175 5.23 8.53 25.50
N ALA A 176 4.68 9.60 26.09
CA ALA A 176 3.44 10.20 25.60
C ALA A 176 3.66 11.66 25.15
N PHE A 177 3.12 12.02 23.98
CA PHE A 177 3.21 13.37 23.43
C PHE A 177 2.07 13.65 22.46
N SER A 178 1.76 14.93 22.25
CA SER A 178 0.72 15.35 21.31
C SER A 178 1.36 16.14 20.17
N ALA A 179 1.23 15.64 18.94
CA ALA A 179 1.62 16.40 17.76
C ALA A 179 0.59 17.51 17.46
N GLU A 180 0.88 18.31 16.42
CA GLU A 180 -0.10 19.26 15.89
C GLU A 180 -1.40 18.53 15.45
N ASP A 181 -2.50 19.28 15.34
CA ASP A 181 -3.81 18.79 14.89
C ASP A 181 -4.49 17.73 15.79
N GLY A 182 -4.14 17.68 17.07
CA GLY A 182 -4.86 16.84 18.05
C GLY A 182 -4.55 15.35 17.96
N VAL A 183 -3.43 14.99 17.31
CA VAL A 183 -2.89 13.63 17.31
C VAL A 183 -2.10 13.38 18.58
N VAL A 184 -2.47 12.35 19.33
CA VAL A 184 -1.80 11.92 20.57
C VAL A 184 -1.12 10.60 20.32
N PHE A 185 0.16 10.52 20.66
CA PHE A 185 0.99 9.32 20.59
C PHE A 185 1.31 8.83 22.01
N ALA A 186 1.27 7.51 22.19
CA ALA A 186 1.90 6.81 23.29
C ALA A 186 2.79 5.69 22.73
N LEU A 187 4.09 5.74 23.00
CA LEU A 187 5.05 4.74 22.59
C LEU A 187 5.41 3.86 23.78
N HIS A 188 5.28 2.55 23.62
CA HIS A 188 5.60 1.56 24.65
C HIS A 188 6.96 0.95 24.35
N VAL A 189 7.90 1.02 25.31
CA VAL A 189 9.25 0.46 25.14
C VAL A 189 9.58 -0.52 26.25
N ASN A 190 10.29 -1.59 25.92
CA ASN A 190 10.74 -2.56 26.91
C ASN A 190 11.99 -2.07 27.67
N VAL A 191 12.50 -2.92 28.58
CA VAL A 191 13.69 -2.66 29.40
C VAL A 191 14.97 -2.38 28.60
N ASP A 192 15.04 -2.86 27.36
CA ASP A 192 16.16 -2.64 26.44
C ASP A 192 15.95 -1.39 25.57
N SER A 193 14.93 -0.58 25.89
CA SER A 193 14.49 0.60 25.13
C SER A 193 14.04 0.29 23.69
N VAL A 194 13.64 -0.95 23.42
CA VAL A 194 13.09 -1.35 22.12
C VAL A 194 11.59 -1.07 22.10
N LEU A 195 11.09 -0.46 21.03
CA LEU A 195 9.68 -0.15 20.82
C LEU A 195 8.87 -1.44 20.72
N THR A 196 7.97 -1.70 21.65
CA THR A 196 7.08 -2.88 21.65
C THR A 196 5.67 -2.56 21.21
N GLY A 197 5.26 -1.30 21.26
CA GLY A 197 3.97 -0.89 20.76
C GLY A 197 3.81 0.61 20.61
N THR A 198 2.71 1.02 19.98
CA THR A 198 2.35 2.42 19.78
C THR A 198 0.84 2.56 19.74
N ASP A 199 0.30 3.44 20.58
CA ASP A 199 -1.07 3.91 20.47
C ASP A 199 -1.10 5.30 19.85
N VAL A 200 -1.96 5.46 18.84
CA VAL A 200 -2.22 6.74 18.18
C VAL A 200 -3.70 7.05 18.27
N THR A 201 -4.02 8.23 18.79
CA THR A 201 -5.38 8.75 18.80
C THR A 201 -5.44 10.05 18.01
N VAL A 202 -6.30 10.12 17.00
CA VAL A 202 -6.59 11.33 16.24
C VAL A 202 -8.02 11.75 16.54
N THR A 203 -8.25 13.00 16.94
CA THR A 203 -9.60 13.53 17.15
C THR A 203 -9.84 14.71 16.22
N GLU A 204 -10.74 14.56 15.25
CA GLU A 204 -11.12 15.59 14.29
C GLU A 204 -12.65 15.66 14.17
N ASP A 205 -13.21 16.88 14.24
CA ASP A 205 -14.65 17.14 14.05
C ASP A 205 -15.61 16.21 14.83
N GLY A 206 -15.24 15.85 16.07
CA GLY A 206 -16.05 15.00 16.95
C GLY A 206 -15.97 13.49 16.64
N SER A 207 -15.09 13.08 15.74
CA SER A 207 -14.74 11.69 15.49
C SER A 207 -13.35 11.37 16.04
N THR A 208 -13.21 10.23 16.70
CA THR A 208 -11.92 9.74 17.21
C THR A 208 -11.52 8.50 16.43
N ILE A 209 -10.32 8.54 15.86
CA ILE A 209 -9.64 7.40 15.28
C ILE A 209 -8.62 6.92 16.30
N ALA A 210 -8.70 5.65 16.67
CA ALA A 210 -7.70 5.00 17.52
C ALA A 210 -7.01 3.91 16.72
N VAL A 211 -5.68 3.90 16.78
CA VAL A 211 -4.82 2.88 16.20
C VAL A 211 -3.93 2.36 17.31
N SER A 212 -3.88 1.04 17.49
CA SER A 212 -2.92 0.38 18.37
C SER A 212 -2.04 -0.51 17.52
N LEU A 213 -0.72 -0.39 17.68
CA LEU A 213 0.29 -1.14 16.95
C LEU A 213 1.16 -1.92 17.93
N ASP A 214 1.32 -3.22 17.71
CA ASP A 214 2.24 -4.08 18.44
C ASP A 214 3.42 -4.48 17.57
N TYR A 215 4.62 -4.48 18.15
CA TYR A 215 5.85 -4.89 17.48
C TYR A 215 6.44 -6.16 18.10
N SER A 216 6.94 -7.04 17.24
CA SER A 216 7.74 -8.19 17.62
C SER A 216 8.97 -8.29 16.72
N TYR A 217 10.09 -8.72 17.29
CA TYR A 217 11.41 -8.72 16.65
C TYR A 217 12.01 -10.11 16.58
N GLY A 218 13.00 -10.27 15.71
CA GLY A 218 13.70 -11.51 15.46
C GLY A 218 13.36 -12.12 14.11
N PRO A 219 13.96 -13.28 13.77
CA PRO A 219 13.82 -13.88 12.45
C PRO A 219 12.35 -14.10 12.07
N GLN A 220 11.96 -13.51 10.93
CA GLN A 220 10.65 -13.70 10.32
C GLN A 220 10.78 -14.59 9.07
N SER A 221 9.65 -15.03 8.53
CA SER A 221 9.61 -15.80 7.29
C SER A 221 8.46 -15.32 6.43
N VAL A 222 8.79 -14.72 5.28
CA VAL A 222 7.81 -14.33 4.27
C VAL A 222 7.90 -15.25 3.06
N THR A 223 6.79 -15.91 2.75
CA THR A 223 6.67 -16.77 1.55
C THR A 223 6.01 -16.00 0.43
N LEU A 224 6.74 -15.78 -0.66
CA LEU A 224 6.21 -15.11 -1.84
C LEU A 224 5.20 -15.98 -2.61
N PRO A 225 4.24 -15.38 -3.32
CA PRO A 225 3.34 -16.10 -4.21
C PRO A 225 4.08 -16.93 -5.26
N THR A 226 3.58 -18.13 -5.53
CA THR A 226 4.18 -19.01 -6.55
C THR A 226 3.91 -18.49 -7.96
N ALA A 227 4.68 -18.97 -8.95
CA ALA A 227 4.45 -18.65 -10.36
C ALA A 227 3.04 -19.05 -10.86
N GLY A 228 2.43 -20.10 -10.28
CA GLY A 228 1.06 -20.52 -10.60
C GLY A 228 -0.04 -19.63 -10.03
N GLN A 229 0.27 -18.85 -8.99
CA GLN A 229 -0.62 -17.89 -8.34
C GLN A 229 -0.43 -16.46 -8.85
N THR A 230 0.56 -16.24 -9.72
CA THR A 230 1.02 -14.91 -10.12
C THR A 230 0.84 -14.67 -11.60
N ILE A 231 0.53 -13.43 -11.97
CA ILE A 231 0.58 -12.94 -13.34
C ILE A 231 1.33 -11.61 -13.39
N ASP A 232 2.07 -11.36 -14.46
CA ASP A 232 2.65 -10.04 -14.70
C ASP A 232 1.56 -8.96 -14.87
N TYR A 233 1.76 -7.79 -14.27
CA TYR A 233 0.77 -6.70 -14.25
C TYR A 233 0.37 -6.25 -15.66
N LYS A 234 1.33 -6.15 -16.58
CA LYS A 234 1.06 -5.78 -17.99
C LYS A 234 0.21 -6.84 -18.70
N THR A 235 0.46 -8.10 -18.40
CA THR A 235 -0.31 -9.23 -18.91
C THR A 235 -1.74 -9.22 -18.39
N LEU A 236 -1.94 -8.91 -17.10
CA LEU A 236 -3.27 -8.72 -16.51
C LEU A 236 -4.02 -7.54 -17.16
N ALA A 237 -3.37 -6.37 -17.27
CA ALA A 237 -3.94 -5.20 -17.92
C ALA A 237 -4.34 -5.49 -19.37
N THR A 238 -3.56 -6.29 -20.09
CA THR A 238 -3.91 -6.77 -21.43
C THR A 238 -5.17 -7.63 -21.40
N GLY A 239 -5.28 -8.55 -20.43
CA GLY A 239 -6.49 -9.33 -20.20
C GLY A 239 -7.73 -8.46 -19.98
N VAL A 240 -7.62 -7.43 -19.14
CA VAL A 240 -8.70 -6.47 -18.86
C VAL A 240 -9.11 -5.71 -20.12
N ALA A 241 -8.15 -5.19 -20.90
CA ALA A 241 -8.45 -4.50 -22.16
C ALA A 241 -9.23 -5.38 -23.16
N TYR A 242 -8.96 -6.69 -23.17
CA TYR A 242 -9.67 -7.63 -24.03
C TYR A 242 -11.04 -8.08 -23.50
N LEU A 243 -11.30 -7.90 -22.20
CA LEU A 243 -12.64 -8.02 -21.63
C LEU A 243 -13.55 -6.91 -22.18
N ASP A 244 -13.02 -5.69 -22.26
CA ASP A 244 -13.71 -4.50 -22.79
C ASP A 244 -13.66 -4.36 -24.32
N MET A 245 -13.00 -5.30 -25.01
CA MET A 245 -12.82 -5.33 -26.46
C MET A 245 -14.09 -4.97 -27.26
N PRO A 246 -15.29 -5.49 -26.95
CA PRO A 246 -16.49 -5.15 -27.72
C PRO A 246 -16.83 -3.66 -27.69
N ALA A 247 -16.72 -3.02 -26.51
CA ALA A 247 -16.97 -1.60 -26.33
C ALA A 247 -15.88 -0.78 -27.04
N THR A 248 -14.61 -1.16 -26.89
CA THR A 248 -13.47 -0.48 -27.52
C THR A 248 -13.57 -0.48 -29.06
N VAL A 249 -13.91 -1.63 -29.67
CA VAL A 249 -14.08 -1.72 -31.14
C VAL A 249 -15.27 -0.88 -31.60
N GLN A 250 -16.38 -0.91 -30.86
CA GLN A 250 -17.56 -0.09 -31.18
C GLN A 250 -17.24 1.41 -31.09
N GLN A 251 -16.53 1.84 -30.05
CA GLN A 251 -16.11 3.22 -29.85
C GLN A 251 -15.20 3.68 -30.98
N ALA A 252 -14.17 2.91 -31.33
CA ALA A 252 -13.27 3.23 -32.44
C ALA A 252 -14.04 3.38 -33.78
N ALA A 253 -15.01 2.50 -34.04
CA ALA A 253 -15.85 2.60 -35.24
C ALA A 253 -16.76 3.84 -35.25
N LYS A 254 -17.34 4.21 -34.09
CA LYS A 254 -18.20 5.40 -33.94
C LYS A 254 -17.41 6.71 -34.03
N LEU A 255 -16.26 6.80 -33.35
CA LEU A 255 -15.36 7.96 -33.42
C LEU A 255 -14.89 8.18 -34.86
N GLY A 256 -14.35 7.14 -35.50
CA GLY A 256 -13.92 7.22 -36.89
C GLY A 256 -15.01 7.66 -37.86
N ALA A 257 -16.27 7.27 -37.61
CA ALA A 257 -17.39 7.77 -38.40
C ALA A 257 -17.72 9.24 -38.13
N ALA A 258 -17.72 9.67 -36.86
CA ALA A 258 -18.00 11.05 -36.47
C ALA A 258 -16.91 12.01 -36.99
N ASP A 259 -15.65 11.68 -36.79
CA ASP A 259 -14.51 12.51 -37.19
C ASP A 259 -14.38 12.57 -38.72
N THR A 260 -14.71 11.48 -39.42
CA THR A 260 -14.81 11.51 -40.88
C THR A 260 -15.89 12.47 -41.37
N ARG A 261 -17.06 12.52 -40.72
CA ARG A 261 -18.13 13.48 -41.08
C ARG A 261 -17.69 14.91 -40.81
N LYS A 262 -17.02 15.16 -39.68
CA LYS A 262 -16.44 16.46 -39.33
C LYS A 262 -15.41 16.91 -40.37
N ALA A 263 -14.51 16.02 -40.78
CA ALA A 263 -13.51 16.28 -41.81
C ALA A 263 -14.13 16.56 -43.19
N ALA A 264 -15.29 15.97 -43.50
CA ALA A 264 -15.98 16.18 -44.77
C ALA A 264 -16.70 17.54 -44.86
N LYS A 265 -16.91 18.26 -43.75
CA LYS A 265 -17.55 19.60 -43.72
C LYS A 265 -18.86 19.67 -44.53
N GLY A 266 -19.74 18.66 -44.36
CA GLY A 266 -21.03 18.57 -45.07
C GLY A 266 -20.95 18.15 -46.55
N ARG A 267 -19.75 17.91 -47.09
CA ARG A 267 -19.53 17.43 -48.47
C ARG A 267 -19.61 15.90 -48.54
N LYS A 268 -19.54 15.36 -49.76
CA LYS A 268 -19.45 13.92 -50.00
C LYS A 268 -18.20 13.37 -49.30
N VAL A 269 -18.38 12.32 -48.50
CA VAL A 269 -17.28 11.66 -47.78
C VAL A 269 -16.42 10.90 -48.78
N LYS A 270 -15.14 11.25 -48.86
CA LYS A 270 -14.15 10.50 -49.64
C LYS A 270 -13.74 9.24 -48.88
N VAL A 271 -13.74 8.08 -49.55
CA VAL A 271 -13.32 6.80 -48.96
C VAL A 271 -11.87 6.85 -48.47
N SER A 272 -10.98 7.55 -49.18
CA SER A 272 -9.59 7.77 -48.77
C SER A 272 -9.47 8.53 -47.45
N THR A 273 -10.26 9.60 -47.28
CA THR A 273 -10.34 10.37 -46.02
C THR A 273 -10.86 9.50 -44.88
N LEU A 274 -11.95 8.76 -45.10
CA LEU A 274 -12.51 7.83 -44.10
C LEU A 274 -11.46 6.82 -43.64
N ARG A 275 -10.75 6.17 -44.59
CA ARG A 275 -9.69 5.20 -44.29
C ARG A 275 -8.52 5.82 -43.52
N LYS A 276 -8.20 7.09 -43.75
CA LYS A 276 -7.13 7.79 -43.02
C LYS A 276 -7.57 8.07 -41.58
N VAL A 277 -8.72 8.72 -41.41
CA VAL A 277 -9.26 9.12 -40.09
C VAL A 277 -9.47 7.90 -39.19
N VAL A 278 -10.16 6.86 -39.68
CA VAL A 278 -10.42 5.66 -38.85
C VAL A 278 -9.13 4.97 -38.40
N ARG A 279 -8.06 4.98 -39.19
CA ARG A 279 -6.77 4.41 -38.76
C ARG A 279 -6.11 5.24 -37.67
N THR A 280 -6.18 6.57 -37.77
CA THR A 280 -5.71 7.47 -36.71
C THR A 280 -6.47 7.22 -35.41
N ASP A 281 -7.80 7.13 -35.46
CA ASP A 281 -8.60 6.94 -34.24
C ASP A 281 -8.37 5.56 -33.62
N VAL A 282 -8.19 4.51 -34.44
CA VAL A 282 -7.80 3.19 -33.94
C VAL A 282 -6.42 3.22 -33.27
N SER A 283 -5.45 3.95 -33.84
CA SER A 283 -4.13 4.12 -33.20
C SER A 283 -4.25 4.83 -31.86
N THR A 284 -5.08 5.88 -31.77
CA THR A 284 -5.35 6.61 -30.52
C THR A 284 -6.00 5.71 -29.48
N VAL A 285 -7.01 4.92 -29.87
CA VAL A 285 -7.69 3.99 -28.97
C VAL A 285 -6.74 2.91 -28.45
N ASN A 286 -5.95 2.28 -29.33
CA ASN A 286 -4.97 1.27 -28.92
C ASN A 286 -3.90 1.85 -27.97
N SER A 287 -3.49 3.10 -28.20
CA SER A 287 -2.53 3.79 -27.32
C SER A 287 -3.14 4.04 -25.94
N LYS A 288 -4.41 4.48 -25.87
CA LYS A 288 -5.13 4.67 -24.61
C LYS A 288 -5.33 3.38 -23.82
N THR A 289 -5.53 2.25 -24.50
CA THR A 289 -5.67 0.94 -23.85
C THR A 289 -4.33 0.28 -23.53
N GLY A 290 -3.19 0.83 -23.98
CA GLY A 290 -1.87 0.21 -23.84
C GLY A 290 -1.69 -1.11 -24.63
N VAL A 291 -2.64 -1.44 -25.52
CA VAL A 291 -2.72 -2.73 -26.22
C VAL A 291 -3.08 -2.50 -27.68
N ASN A 292 -2.29 -3.04 -28.60
CA ASN A 292 -2.54 -3.03 -30.04
C ASN A 292 -3.62 -4.05 -30.44
N MET A 293 -4.83 -3.88 -29.92
CA MET A 293 -5.94 -4.82 -30.04
C MET A 293 -6.78 -4.59 -31.30
N VAL A 294 -7.14 -3.33 -31.58
CA VAL A 294 -8.08 -2.98 -32.66
C VAL A 294 -7.32 -2.84 -33.98
N LYS A 295 -7.83 -3.50 -35.02
CA LYS A 295 -7.27 -3.57 -36.37
C LYS A 295 -8.24 -2.98 -37.39
N VAL A 296 -7.69 -2.49 -38.49
CA VAL A 296 -8.46 -1.92 -39.61
C VAL A 296 -8.14 -2.67 -40.90
N LYS A 297 -9.18 -3.08 -41.64
CA LYS A 297 -9.05 -3.67 -42.98
C LYS A 297 -9.85 -2.85 -43.99
N ASN A 298 -9.23 -2.43 -45.08
CA ASN A 298 -9.94 -1.71 -46.15
C ASN A 298 -10.98 -2.61 -46.84
N VAL A 299 -12.12 -2.02 -47.20
CA VAL A 299 -13.15 -2.64 -48.05
C VAL A 299 -13.60 -1.65 -49.12
N THR A 300 -14.33 -2.09 -50.15
CA THR A 300 -14.70 -1.30 -51.33
C THR A 300 -15.19 0.11 -50.99
N SER A 301 -16.11 0.26 -50.04
CA SER A 301 -16.72 1.55 -49.68
C SER A 301 -16.28 2.11 -48.32
N GLY A 302 -15.19 1.60 -47.73
CA GLY A 302 -14.75 2.06 -46.40
C GLY A 302 -13.73 1.14 -45.74
N VAL A 303 -13.98 0.80 -44.47
CA VAL A 303 -13.14 -0.08 -43.66
C VAL A 303 -13.97 -1.02 -42.78
N ASN A 304 -13.36 -2.14 -42.40
CA ASN A 304 -13.78 -2.96 -41.26
C ASN A 304 -12.86 -2.63 -40.08
N VAL A 305 -13.44 -2.26 -38.95
CA VAL A 305 -12.76 -2.12 -37.65
C VAL A 305 -13.05 -3.38 -36.85
N TYR A 306 -12.03 -4.08 -36.38
CA TYR A 306 -12.20 -5.38 -35.74
C TYR A 306 -11.13 -5.68 -34.71
N ALA A 307 -11.44 -6.58 -33.79
CA ALA A 307 -10.47 -7.18 -32.89
C ALA A 307 -10.83 -8.65 -32.67
N VAL A 308 -9.82 -9.46 -32.36
CA VAL A 308 -9.96 -10.88 -32.04
C VAL A 308 -9.36 -11.10 -30.67
N ASN A 309 -10.15 -11.62 -29.74
CA ASN A 309 -9.69 -11.93 -28.40
C ASN A 309 -8.77 -13.18 -28.46
N PRO A 310 -7.52 -13.10 -28.02
CA PRO A 310 -6.55 -14.19 -28.20
C PRO A 310 -6.87 -15.41 -27.34
N TRP A 311 -7.61 -15.25 -26.23
CA TRP A 311 -7.98 -16.34 -25.32
C TRP A 311 -9.30 -16.99 -25.71
N THR A 312 -10.34 -16.20 -25.94
CA THR A 312 -11.69 -16.74 -26.25
C THR A 312 -11.93 -16.97 -27.74
N LYS A 313 -11.02 -16.49 -28.60
CA LYS A 313 -11.14 -16.49 -30.08
C LYS A 313 -12.36 -15.73 -30.63
N LYS A 314 -13.15 -15.09 -29.75
CA LYS A 314 -14.29 -14.26 -30.15
C LYS A 314 -13.79 -13.06 -30.95
N THR A 315 -14.50 -12.76 -32.03
CA THR A 315 -14.21 -11.62 -32.91
C THR A 315 -15.33 -10.59 -32.80
N VAL A 316 -14.96 -9.33 -32.63
CA VAL A 316 -15.89 -8.20 -32.76
C VAL A 316 -15.51 -7.41 -33.99
N LYS A 317 -16.50 -7.11 -34.84
CA LYS A 317 -16.26 -6.46 -36.13
C LYS A 317 -17.37 -5.47 -36.46
N TYR A 318 -16.98 -4.30 -36.94
CA TYR A 318 -17.85 -3.26 -37.44
C TYR A 318 -17.42 -2.84 -38.85
N SER A 319 -18.37 -2.67 -39.75
CA SER A 319 -18.19 -2.05 -41.04
C SER A 319 -18.46 -0.54 -40.92
N VAL A 320 -17.51 0.29 -41.32
CA VAL A 320 -17.62 1.75 -41.41
C VAL A 320 -17.52 2.15 -42.88
N LYS A 321 -18.63 2.55 -43.49
CA LYS A 321 -18.73 2.82 -44.94
C LYS A 321 -19.17 4.26 -45.22
N ALA A 322 -18.56 4.86 -46.24
CA ALA A 322 -19.02 6.12 -46.79
C ALA A 322 -20.31 5.88 -47.61
N SER A 323 -21.31 6.75 -47.42
CA SER A 323 -22.57 6.73 -48.17
C SER A 323 -23.01 8.16 -48.47
N GLY A 324 -22.59 8.68 -49.63
CA GLY A 324 -22.81 10.07 -50.00
C GLY A 324 -22.16 11.04 -49.00
N LYS A 325 -22.97 11.87 -48.33
CA LYS A 325 -22.54 12.80 -47.27
C LYS A 325 -22.49 12.16 -45.87
N LYS A 326 -22.93 10.91 -45.74
CA LYS A 326 -23.03 10.18 -44.47
C LYS A 326 -21.93 9.13 -44.34
N VAL A 327 -21.71 8.67 -43.11
CA VAL A 327 -20.91 7.49 -42.78
C VAL A 327 -21.81 6.53 -42.03
N VAL A 328 -21.89 5.28 -42.47
CA VAL A 328 -22.71 4.23 -41.87
C VAL A 328 -21.82 3.27 -41.09
N VAL A 329 -22.18 3.02 -39.83
CA VAL A 329 -21.52 2.04 -38.96
C VAL A 329 -22.48 0.87 -38.75
N LYS A 330 -22.06 -0.35 -39.07
CA LYS A 330 -22.87 -1.57 -38.90
C LYS A 330 -22.03 -2.66 -38.22
N LYS A 331 -22.56 -3.27 -37.16
CA LYS A 331 -21.96 -4.48 -36.57
C LYS A 331 -22.08 -5.64 -37.56
N LEU A 332 -21.00 -6.40 -37.74
CA LEU A 332 -20.94 -7.56 -38.63
C LEU A 332 -21.00 -8.87 -37.84
#